data_AF-A0A6J7A768-F1
#
_entry.id   AF-A0A6J7A768-F1
#
_cell.length_a   1.000
_cell.length_b   1.000
_cell.length_c   1.000
_cell.angle_alpha   90.00
_cell.angle_beta   90.00
_cell.angle_gamma   90.00
#
_symmetry.space_group_name_H-M   'P 1'
#
loop_
_entity.id
_entity.type
_entity.pdbx_description
1 polymer ?
#
loop_
_entity_poly.entity_id
_entity_poly.type
_entity_poly.pdbx_seq_one_letter_code
_entity_poly.pdbx_strand_id
1 'polypeptide(L)'
;MVYEFGVSVVIATSILPQFVTSISRIKQAQRLRGHESTGLLSWRRIALPLFEETLSRSLDLAAAMDSRGYGFTRKRSKYRQDRWTSKDYLLCGIAMVSLAKPELLVLVAAVSALVVAP
;
A
#
# COMPACT_ATOMS: atom_id res chain seq x y z
N MET A 1 -17.99 3.10 -1.67
CA MET A 1 -17.45 2.28 -0.57
C MET A 1 -16.20 1.50 -0.96
N VAL A 2 -16.27 0.34 -1.65
CA VAL A 2 -15.06 -0.47 -1.94
C VAL A 2 -13.99 0.27 -2.75
N TYR A 3 -14.39 1.11 -3.71
CA TYR A 3 -13.47 1.93 -4.50
C TYR A 3 -12.73 2.98 -3.67
N GLU A 4 -13.44 3.69 -2.78
CA GLU A 4 -12.82 4.71 -1.92
C GLU A 4 -11.78 4.08 -1.00
N PHE A 5 -12.09 2.92 -0.41
CA PHE A 5 -11.13 2.14 0.36
C PHE A 5 -9.92 1.74 -0.47
N GLY A 6 -10.13 1.19 -1.67
CA GLY A 6 -9.03 0.80 -2.56
C GLY A 6 -8.11 1.96 -2.92
N VAL A 7 -8.68 3.13 -3.25
CA VAL A 7 -7.91 4.35 -3.53
C VAL A 7 -7.11 4.79 -2.30
N SER A 8 -7.73 4.82 -1.11
CA SER A 8 -7.05 5.20 0.13
C SER A 8 -5.87 4.27 0.45
N VAL A 9 -6.05 2.96 0.28
CA VAL A 9 -4.97 1.98 0.48
C VAL A 9 -3.84 2.20 -0.52
N VAL A 10 -4.16 2.34 -1.81
CA VAL A 10 -3.15 2.57 -2.86
C VAL A 10 -2.36 3.86 -2.60
N ILE A 11 -3.04 4.94 -2.21
CA ILE A 11 -2.40 6.21 -1.85
C ILE A 11 -1.50 6.01 -0.62
N ALA A 12 -2.01 5.37 0.44
CA ALA A 12 -1.25 5.11 1.65
C ALA A 12 0.02 4.29 1.38
N THR A 13 -0.08 3.20 0.63
CA THR A 13 1.07 2.36 0.25
C THR A 13 2.08 3.13 -0.61
N SER A 14 1.61 4.01 -1.51
CA SER A 14 2.48 4.80 -2.37
C SER A 14 3.24 5.90 -1.62
N ILE A 15 2.62 6.49 -0.59
CA ILE A 15 3.22 7.57 0.22
C ILE A 15 4.14 7.02 1.31
N LEU A 16 3.91 5.78 1.77
CA LEU A 16 4.69 5.12 2.81
C LEU A 16 6.22 5.24 2.66
N PRO A 17 6.84 4.97 1.49
CA PRO A 17 8.29 5.15 1.35
C PRO A 17 8.74 6.59 1.62
N GLN A 18 7.96 7.59 1.18
CA GLN A 18 8.27 9.00 1.38
C GLN A 18 8.14 9.40 2.85
N PHE A 19 7.16 8.86 3.56
CA PHE A 19 6.94 9.09 4.99
C PHE A 19 8.14 8.62 5.83
N VAL A 20 8.68 7.43 5.54
CA VAL A 20 9.88 6.91 6.19
C VAL A 20 11.08 7.83 5.97
N THR A 21 11.27 8.33 4.74
CA THR A 21 12.34 9.29 4.44
C THR A 21 12.17 10.60 5.21
N SER A 22 10.95 11.14 5.31
CA SER A 22 10.66 12.34 6.11
C SER A 22 11.01 12.15 7.59
N ILE A 23 10.62 11.03 8.19
CA ILE A 23 10.99 10.72 9.58
C ILE A 23 12.52 10.68 9.75
N SER A 24 13.23 9.99 8.85
CA SER A 24 14.69 9.91 8.91
C SER A 24 15.34 11.29 8.82
N ARG A 25 14.87 12.15 7.91
CA ARG A 25 15.35 13.54 7.76
C ARG A 25 15.12 14.35 9.02
N ILE A 26 13.92 14.30 9.60
CA ILE A 26 13.59 15.03 10.83
C ILE A 26 14.47 14.51 11.99
N LYS A 27 14.63 13.19 12.13
CA LYS A 27 15.48 12.59 13.17
C LYS A 27 16.94 13.04 13.04
N GLN A 28 17.47 13.09 11.82
CA GLN A 28 18.83 13.57 11.57
C GLN A 28 18.98 15.06 11.91
N ALA A 29 18.01 15.90 11.52
CA ALA A 29 18.01 17.32 11.86
C ALA A 29 17.98 17.57 13.37
N GLN A 30 17.19 16.79 14.12
CA GLN A 30 17.15 16.88 15.59
C GLN A 30 18.46 16.40 16.23
N ARG A 31 19.10 15.36 15.66
CA ARG A 31 20.42 14.88 16.12
C ARG A 31 21.49 15.96 15.93
N LEU A 32 21.50 16.68 14.80
CA LEU A 32 22.42 17.80 14.56
C LEU A 32 22.19 18.98 15.53
N ARG A 33 20.97 19.12 16.06
CA ARG A 33 20.63 20.12 17.08
C ARG A 33 21.01 19.69 18.51
N GLY A 34 21.68 18.55 18.68
CA GLY A 34 22.17 18.08 19.98
C GLY A 34 21.09 17.48 20.88
N HIS A 35 19.92 17.15 20.34
CA HIS A 35 18.85 16.53 21.11
C HIS A 35 18.99 15.00 21.18
N GLU A 36 19.03 14.46 22.40
CA GLU A 36 18.92 13.02 22.62
C GLU A 36 17.46 12.56 22.47
N SER A 37 17.28 11.37 21.88
CA SER A 37 15.96 10.84 21.48
C SER A 37 15.15 10.24 22.65
N THR A 38 15.46 10.61 23.89
CA THR A 38 14.93 9.96 25.08
C THR A 38 13.76 10.78 25.66
N GLY A 39 12.55 10.21 25.60
CA GLY A 39 11.35 10.74 26.27
C GLY A 39 10.24 11.26 25.36
N LEU A 40 9.04 11.39 25.94
CA LEU A 40 7.80 11.82 25.28
C LEU A 40 7.90 13.24 24.66
N LEU A 41 8.71 14.11 25.26
CA LEU A 41 8.94 15.46 24.74
C LEU A 41 9.77 15.45 23.44
N SER A 42 10.62 14.43 23.25
CA SER A 42 11.38 14.22 22.02
C SER A 42 10.48 13.74 20.88
N TRP A 43 9.47 12.91 21.20
CA TRP A 43 8.46 12.47 20.23
C TRP A 43 7.66 13.65 19.64
N ARG A 44 7.21 14.59 20.47
CA ARG A 44 6.47 15.79 20.00
C ARG A 44 7.29 16.62 19.00
N ARG A 45 8.61 16.68 19.15
CA ARG A 45 9.53 17.40 18.23
C ARG A 45 9.69 16.74 16.87
N ILE A 46 9.38 15.45 16.76
CA ILE A 46 9.35 14.73 15.48
C ILE A 46 7.93 14.74 14.91
N ALA A 47 6.94 14.49 15.75
CA ALA A 47 5.54 14.37 15.35
C ALA A 47 4.97 15.69 14.80
N LEU A 48 5.20 16.83 15.48
CA LEU A 48 4.67 18.13 15.02
C LEU A 48 5.12 18.50 13.60
N PRO A 49 6.42 18.57 13.26
CA PRO A 49 6.85 18.91 11.91
C PRO A 49 6.45 17.85 10.87
N LEU A 50 6.34 16.57 11.28
CA LEU A 50 5.87 15.50 10.40
C LEU A 50 4.38 15.65 10.07
N PHE A 51 3.55 16.05 11.04
CA PHE A 51 2.14 16.34 10.80
C PHE A 51 1.95 17.57 9.92
N GLU A 52 2.74 18.62 10.12
CA GLU A 52 2.71 19.79 9.25
C GLU A 52 3.05 19.42 7.79
N GLU A 53 4.14 18.67 7.58
CA GLU A 53 4.56 18.21 6.25
C GLU A 53 3.49 17.29 5.60
N THR A 54 2.94 16.35 6.36
CA THR A 54 1.94 15.39 5.82
C THR A 54 0.58 16.04 5.59
N LEU A 55 0.15 16.97 6.45
CA LEU A 55 -1.09 17.72 6.27
C LEU A 55 -1.01 18.59 5.02
N SER A 56 0.07 19.37 4.86
CA SER A 56 0.28 20.18 3.65
C SER A 56 0.22 19.32 2.39
N ARG A 57 0.93 18.19 2.37
CA ARG A 57 0.90 17.26 1.23
C ARG A 57 -0.48 16.67 0.97
N SER A 58 -1.25 16.39 2.02
CA SER A 58 -2.62 15.86 1.86
C SER A 58 -3.55 16.89 1.24
N LEU A 59 -3.40 18.16 1.60
CA LEU A 59 -4.15 19.28 1.02
C LEU A 59 -3.77 19.51 -0.44
N ASP A 60 -2.47 19.51 -0.74
CA ASP A 60 -1.98 19.63 -2.13
C ASP A 60 -2.49 18.47 -3.00
N LEU A 61 -2.45 17.25 -2.47
CA LEU A 61 -2.97 16.06 -3.15
C LEU A 61 -4.49 16.16 -3.35
N ALA A 62 -5.24 16.60 -2.34
CA ALA A 62 -6.68 16.79 -2.45
C ALA A 62 -7.03 17.83 -3.52
N ALA A 63 -6.36 18.99 -3.52
CA ALA A 63 -6.55 20.03 -4.53
C ALA A 63 -6.19 19.54 -5.95
N ALA A 64 -5.12 18.75 -6.08
CA ALA A 64 -4.75 18.13 -7.35
C ALA A 64 -5.77 17.06 -7.81
N MET A 65 -6.37 16.32 -6.88
CA MET A 65 -7.43 15.34 -7.16
C MET A 65 -8.72 16.04 -7.60
N ASP A 66 -9.11 17.13 -6.94
CA ASP A 66 -10.27 17.94 -7.29
C ASP A 66 -10.12 18.58 -8.67
N SER A 67 -8.92 19.12 -8.97
CA SER A 67 -8.61 19.69 -10.29
C SER A 67 -8.70 18.67 -11.44
N ARG A 68 -8.44 17.39 -11.14
CA ARG A 68 -8.59 16.28 -12.09
C ARG A 68 -10.01 15.69 -12.13
N GLY A 69 -10.94 16.25 -11.36
CA GLY A 69 -12.33 15.80 -11.29
C GLY A 69 -12.53 14.46 -10.58
N TYR A 70 -11.65 14.07 -9.65
CA TYR A 70 -11.89 12.88 -8.83
C TYR A 70 -13.21 13.04 -8.04
N GLY A 71 -14.04 11.99 -7.99
CA GLY A 71 -15.29 11.98 -7.21
C GLY A 71 -16.54 12.46 -7.94
N PHE A 72 -16.42 13.18 -9.07
CA PHE A 72 -17.58 13.70 -9.81
C PHE A 72 -18.36 12.66 -10.61
N THR A 73 -17.73 11.54 -11.00
CA THR A 73 -18.35 10.51 -11.85
C THR A 73 -18.26 9.12 -11.22
N ARG A 74 -19.41 8.42 -11.10
CA ARG A 74 -19.47 7.02 -10.60
C ARG A 74 -18.94 5.99 -11.61
N LYS A 75 -19.05 6.26 -12.91
CA LYS A 75 -18.50 5.41 -13.99
C LYS A 75 -17.09 5.88 -14.36
N ARG A 76 -16.06 5.26 -13.77
CA ARG A 76 -14.67 5.47 -14.16
C ARG A 76 -14.11 4.28 -14.93
N SER A 77 -13.29 4.56 -15.94
CA SER A 77 -12.45 3.55 -16.59
C SER A 77 -11.23 3.24 -15.70
N LYS A 78 -10.84 1.96 -15.64
CA LYS A 78 -9.60 1.53 -14.99
C LYS A 78 -8.48 1.52 -16.04
N TYR A 79 -7.43 2.32 -15.83
CA TYR A 79 -6.28 2.38 -16.75
C TYR A 79 -5.46 1.09 -16.73
N ARG A 80 -5.19 0.55 -15.54
CA ARG A 80 -4.58 -0.77 -15.38
C ARG A 80 -5.68 -1.83 -15.36
N GLN A 81 -5.79 -2.57 -16.45
CA GLN A 81 -6.67 -3.73 -16.54
C GLN A 81 -5.91 -4.94 -15.99
N ASP A 82 -6.39 -5.51 -14.88
CA ASP A 82 -5.91 -6.81 -14.42
C ASP A 82 -6.44 -7.88 -15.36
N ARG A 83 -5.58 -8.33 -16.29
CA ARG A 83 -5.88 -9.46 -17.16
C ARG A 83 -5.49 -10.73 -16.42
N TRP A 84 -6.45 -11.63 -16.28
CA TRP A 84 -6.20 -12.96 -15.75
C TRP A 84 -5.19 -13.65 -16.67
N THR A 85 -4.06 -13.99 -16.10
CA THR A 85 -3.01 -14.75 -16.78
C THR A 85 -3.38 -16.23 -16.75
N SER A 86 -2.93 -17.02 -17.72
CA SER A 86 -3.19 -18.48 -17.74
C SER A 86 -2.78 -19.20 -16.45
N LYS A 87 -1.79 -18.67 -15.73
CA LYS A 87 -1.38 -19.13 -14.39
C LYS A 87 -2.50 -18.97 -13.35
N ASP A 88 -3.29 -17.89 -13.41
CA ASP A 88 -4.39 -17.64 -12.47
C ASP A 88 -5.52 -18.65 -12.65
N TYR A 89 -5.84 -19.01 -13.90
CA TYR A 89 -6.80 -20.08 -14.20
C TYR A 89 -6.32 -21.44 -13.71
N LEU A 90 -5.02 -21.75 -13.87
CA LEU A 90 -4.42 -22.99 -13.38
C LEU A 90 -4.49 -23.05 -11.84
N LEU A 91 -4.16 -21.96 -11.15
CA LEU A 91 -4.24 -21.85 -9.69
C LEU A 91 -5.69 -21.98 -9.18
N CYS A 92 -6.67 -21.34 -9.83
CA CYS A 92 -8.09 -21.50 -9.49
C CYS A 92 -8.58 -22.93 -9.68
N GLY A 93 -8.18 -23.60 -10.78
CA GLY A 93 -8.54 -24.99 -11.04
C GLY A 93 -7.96 -25.94 -9.98
N ILE A 94 -6.68 -25.77 -9.66
CA ILE A 94 -6.00 -26.55 -8.61
C ILE A 94 -6.66 -26.34 -7.24
N ALA A 95 -6.98 -25.10 -6.87
CA ALA A 95 -7.67 -24.79 -5.62
C ALA A 95 -9.06 -25.44 -5.53
N MET A 96 -9.82 -25.43 -6.62
CA MET A 96 -11.13 -26.09 -6.69
C MET A 96 -11.01 -27.61 -6.54
N VAL A 97 -9.99 -28.23 -7.13
CA VAL A 97 -9.71 -29.68 -7.00
C VAL A 97 -9.30 -30.05 -5.57
N SER A 98 -8.51 -29.21 -4.90
CA SER A 98 -8.07 -29.45 -3.52
C SER A 98 -9.22 -29.46 -2.50
N LEU A 99 -10.29 -28.68 -2.76
CA LEU A 99 -11.50 -28.67 -1.92
C LEU A 99 -12.37 -29.91 -2.14
N ALA A 100 -12.38 -30.47 -3.35
CA ALA A 100 -13.23 -31.61 -3.69
C ALA A 100 -12.63 -32.96 -3.23
N LYS A 101 -11.31 -33.07 -3.18
CA LYS A 101 -10.61 -34.31 -2.75
C LYS A 101 -9.37 -33.98 -1.90
N PRO A 102 -9.48 -34.00 -0.55
CA PRO A 102 -8.36 -33.70 0.33
C PRO A 102 -7.21 -34.73 0.23
N GLU A 103 -7.48 -35.93 -0.27
CA GLU A 103 -6.47 -36.98 -0.55
C GLU A 103 -5.43 -36.55 -1.62
N LEU A 104 -5.78 -35.60 -2.49
CA LEU A 104 -4.92 -35.14 -3.59
C LEU A 104 -4.10 -33.89 -3.23
N LEU A 105 -4.19 -33.42 -1.98
CA LEU A 105 -3.61 -32.18 -1.49
C LEU A 105 -2.07 -32.18 -1.63
N VAL A 106 -1.41 -33.32 -1.40
CA VAL A 106 0.05 -33.45 -1.54
C VAL A 106 0.52 -33.26 -3.00
N LEU A 107 -0.22 -33.83 -3.95
CA LEU A 107 0.11 -33.74 -5.38
C LEU A 107 -0.21 -32.35 -5.94
N VAL A 108 -1.30 -31.74 -5.49
CA VAL A 108 -1.68 -30.35 -5.77
C VAL A 108 -0.64 -29.36 -5.22
N ALA A 109 -0.19 -29.54 -3.96
CA ALA A 109 0.83 -28.69 -3.34
C ALA A 109 2.15 -28.75 -4.12
N ALA A 110 2.58 -29.95 -4.52
CA ALA A 110 3.80 -30.15 -5.33
C ALA A 110 3.72 -29.44 -6.70
N VAL A 111 2.59 -29.54 -7.40
CA VAL A 111 2.37 -28.86 -8.69
C VAL A 111 2.33 -27.34 -8.52
N SER A 112 1.66 -26.85 -7.47
CA SER A 112 1.59 -25.41 -7.18
C SER A 112 2.97 -24.80 -6.87
N ALA A 113 3.81 -25.52 -6.13
CA ALA A 113 5.18 -25.09 -5.81
C ALA A 113 6.06 -25.02 -7.07
N LEU A 114 5.85 -25.91 -8.04
CA LEU A 114 6.55 -25.90 -9.33
C LEU A 114 6.10 -24.75 -10.25
N VAL A 115 4.81 -24.35 -10.19
CA VAL A 115 4.25 -23.25 -11.00
C VAL A 115 4.56 -21.87 -10.40
N VAL A 116 4.73 -21.79 -9.07
CA VAL A 116 5.04 -20.56 -8.31
C VAL A 116 6.54 -20.30 -8.19
N ALA A 117 7.40 -21.31 -8.40
CA ALA A 117 8.84 -21.09 -8.51
C ALA A 117 9.17 -20.10 -9.66
N PRO A 118 10.08 -19.13 -9.44
CA PRO A 118 10.42 -18.12 -10.43
C PRO A 118 11.07 -18.68 -11.69
#